data_AF-A0A2V7XPV2-F1
#
_entry.id   AF-A0A2V7XPV2-F1
#
_cell.length_a   1.000
_cell.length_b   1.000
_cell.length_c   1.000
_cell.angle_alpha   90.00
_cell.angle_beta   90.00
_cell.angle_gamma   90.00
#
_symmetry.space_group_name_H-M   'P 1'
#
loop_
_entity.id
_entity.type
_entity.pdbx_description
1 polymer ?
#
loop_
_entity_poly.entity_id
_entity_poly.type
_entity_poly.pdbx_seq_one_letter_code
_entity_poly.pdbx_strand_id
1 'polypeptide(L)'
;MPFAAAVADDLAPLSDEFNDASALSQWKRVYVIEGWGANQLEVQDINMTRAGHMVMIPFTSTWFNDYRGELTFKEVTGDFVVTTDVEATQRNGTGPPRSQFSLGGIMVRTPRQITPATWRPGGENYLFLSIGAAGNPGNFQFEVKSTSSSVSNLQYENTGGTGHAIIQYAR
;
A
#
# COMPACT_ATOMS: atom_id res chain seq x y z
N MET A 1 24.89 -32.27 -16.37
CA MET A 1 23.57 -31.73 -16.72
C MET A 1 23.55 -30.26 -16.32
N PRO A 2 23.52 -29.29 -17.24
CA PRO A 2 23.39 -27.90 -16.84
C PRO A 2 21.92 -27.64 -16.48
N PHE A 3 21.69 -27.04 -15.32
CA PHE A 3 20.39 -26.47 -14.98
C PHE A 3 20.22 -25.18 -15.80
N ALA A 4 19.26 -25.18 -16.72
CA ALA A 4 18.73 -23.98 -17.33
C ALA A 4 17.27 -23.87 -16.92
N ALA A 5 16.98 -23.05 -15.92
CA ALA A 5 15.64 -22.57 -15.57
C ALA A 5 15.77 -21.30 -14.70
N ALA A 6 14.80 -20.39 -14.83
CA ALA A 6 14.54 -19.17 -14.02
C ALA A 6 14.87 -17.79 -14.64
N VAL A 7 14.69 -17.56 -15.94
CA VAL A 7 14.59 -16.18 -16.49
C VAL A 7 13.12 -15.73 -16.64
N ALA A 8 12.16 -16.65 -16.63
CA ALA A 8 10.74 -16.36 -16.86
C ALA A 8 9.96 -15.92 -15.61
N ASP A 9 10.55 -16.06 -14.42
CA ASP A 9 9.90 -15.80 -13.12
C ASP A 9 10.83 -15.01 -12.18
N ASP A 10 11.74 -14.22 -12.75
CA ASP A 10 12.54 -13.29 -11.95
C ASP A 10 11.73 -12.01 -11.74
N LEU A 11 11.14 -11.88 -10.55
CA LEU A 11 10.44 -10.67 -10.12
C LEU A 11 11.39 -9.59 -9.57
N ALA A 12 12.70 -9.85 -9.47
CA ALA A 12 13.67 -8.86 -8.96
C ALA A 12 13.64 -7.51 -9.71
N PRO A 13 13.38 -7.42 -11.03
CA PRO A 13 13.22 -6.13 -11.70
C PRO A 13 12.03 -5.29 -11.21
N LEU A 14 11.07 -5.88 -10.49
CA LEU A 14 9.97 -5.15 -9.85
C LEU A 14 10.36 -4.55 -8.48
N SER A 15 11.47 -4.99 -7.88
CA SER A 15 11.98 -4.44 -6.62
C SER A 15 12.46 -3.00 -6.80
N ASP A 16 12.44 -2.24 -5.70
CA ASP A 16 12.90 -0.86 -5.67
C ASP A 16 13.41 -0.55 -4.25
N GLU A 17 14.69 -0.20 -4.14
CA GLU A 17 15.32 0.20 -2.87
C GLU A 17 15.14 1.70 -2.57
N PHE A 18 14.39 2.41 -3.42
CA PHE A 18 14.03 3.82 -3.28
C PHE A 18 15.23 4.79 -3.16
N ASN A 19 16.37 4.41 -3.74
CA ASN A 19 17.60 5.20 -3.77
C ASN A 19 17.74 6.07 -5.03
N ASP A 20 16.83 5.93 -6.01
CA ASP A 20 16.81 6.73 -7.24
C ASP A 20 15.42 7.36 -7.45
N ALA A 21 15.37 8.68 -7.46
CA ALA A 21 14.13 9.44 -7.70
C ALA A 21 13.48 9.13 -9.06
N SER A 22 14.27 8.69 -10.05
CA SER A 22 13.77 8.34 -11.38
C SER A 22 12.85 7.10 -11.38
N ALA A 23 13.02 6.23 -10.36
CA ALA A 23 12.24 5.01 -10.20
C ALA A 23 10.75 5.29 -9.96
N LEU A 24 10.38 6.51 -9.54
CA LEU A 24 8.98 6.87 -9.29
C LEU A 24 8.10 6.67 -10.54
N SER A 25 8.66 6.88 -11.73
CA SER A 25 7.97 6.69 -13.01
C SER A 25 7.59 5.23 -13.31
N GLN A 26 8.20 4.27 -12.61
CA GLN A 26 7.90 2.84 -12.73
C GLN A 26 6.66 2.42 -11.94
N TRP A 27 6.14 3.29 -11.08
CA TRP A 27 5.00 3.02 -10.22
C TRP A 27 3.71 3.59 -10.81
N LYS A 28 2.65 2.77 -10.82
CA LYS A 28 1.31 3.18 -11.24
C LYS A 28 0.53 3.76 -10.07
N ARG A 29 -0.42 4.66 -10.35
CA ARG A 29 -1.35 5.24 -9.36
C ARG A 29 -2.78 4.84 -9.69
N VAL A 30 -3.50 4.26 -8.73
CA VAL A 30 -4.87 3.74 -8.96
C VAL A 30 -5.83 4.80 -9.46
N TYR A 31 -5.75 6.04 -8.94
CA TYR A 31 -6.65 7.12 -9.34
C TYR A 31 -6.44 7.56 -10.80
N VAL A 32 -5.22 7.39 -11.33
CA VAL A 32 -4.88 7.66 -12.74
C VAL A 32 -5.39 6.53 -13.61
N ILE A 33 -5.05 5.28 -13.26
CA ILE A 33 -5.40 4.09 -14.06
C ILE A 33 -6.91 3.91 -14.17
N GLU A 34 -7.65 4.15 -13.08
CA GLU A 34 -9.11 4.05 -13.08
C GLU A 34 -9.81 5.40 -13.37
N GLY A 35 -9.06 6.49 -13.61
CA GLY A 35 -9.61 7.76 -14.15
C GLY A 35 -10.45 8.62 -13.20
N TRP A 36 -10.20 8.59 -11.89
CA TRP A 36 -11.06 9.24 -10.88
C TRP A 36 -10.86 10.74 -10.70
N GLY A 37 -9.82 11.33 -11.30
CA GLY A 37 -9.58 12.77 -11.24
C GLY A 37 -9.25 13.34 -9.85
N ALA A 38 -9.03 12.49 -8.85
CA ALA A 38 -8.71 12.89 -7.48
C ALA A 38 -7.42 12.19 -7.02
N ASN A 39 -6.36 12.96 -6.84
CA ASN A 39 -5.11 12.47 -6.24
C ASN A 39 -5.25 12.43 -4.71
N GLN A 40 -5.05 11.26 -4.11
CA GLN A 40 -5.15 11.04 -2.66
C GLN A 40 -3.89 11.43 -1.88
N LEU A 41 -2.78 11.75 -2.57
CA LEU A 41 -1.52 12.14 -1.95
C LEU A 41 -1.24 13.64 -2.12
N GLU A 42 -0.90 14.27 -1.00
CA GLU A 42 -0.32 15.61 -0.95
C GLU A 42 1.16 15.58 -1.36
N VAL A 43 1.90 14.58 -0.85
CA VAL A 43 3.31 14.34 -1.18
C VAL A 43 3.47 12.91 -1.67
N GLN A 44 4.17 12.77 -2.79
CA GLN A 44 4.76 11.53 -3.25
C GLN A 44 6.11 11.83 -3.88
N ASP A 45 7.17 11.25 -3.32
CA ASP A 45 8.50 11.31 -3.90
C ASP A 45 9.34 10.10 -3.49
N ILE A 46 10.43 9.86 -4.22
CA ILE A 46 11.45 8.88 -3.89
C ILE A 46 12.76 9.63 -3.69
N ASN A 47 13.45 9.35 -2.59
CA ASN A 47 14.79 9.87 -2.30
C ASN A 47 14.90 11.41 -2.27
N MET A 48 13.79 12.15 -2.07
CA MET A 48 13.78 13.61 -2.00
C MET A 48 13.44 14.11 -0.60
N THR A 49 12.23 13.85 -0.11
CA THR A 49 11.80 14.25 1.23
C THR A 49 12.55 13.46 2.30
N ARG A 50 12.83 12.18 2.03
CA ARG A 50 13.64 11.30 2.87
C ARG A 50 14.51 10.41 2.00
N ALA A 51 15.82 10.42 2.24
CA ALA A 51 16.77 9.62 1.47
C ALA A 51 16.47 8.11 1.63
N GLY A 52 16.55 7.35 0.53
CA GLY A 52 16.31 5.91 0.50
C GLY A 52 14.88 5.46 0.80
N HIS A 53 13.88 6.35 0.67
CA HIS A 53 12.48 6.03 0.95
C HIS A 53 11.57 6.59 -0.15
N MET A 54 10.49 5.87 -0.42
CA MET A 54 9.30 6.46 -1.03
C MET A 54 8.47 7.11 0.08
N VAL A 55 8.35 8.44 0.06
CA VAL A 55 7.54 9.17 1.03
C VAL A 55 6.14 9.37 0.45
N MET A 56 5.12 9.01 1.22
CA MET A 56 3.72 9.27 0.91
C MET A 56 3.05 10.01 2.05
N ILE A 57 2.49 11.19 1.78
CA ILE A 57 1.67 11.93 2.74
C ILE A 57 0.25 12.03 2.17
N PRO A 58 -0.72 11.28 2.72
CA PRO A 58 -2.07 11.27 2.18
C PRO A 58 -2.90 12.47 2.66
N PHE A 59 -3.83 12.91 1.80
CA PHE A 59 -5.05 13.56 2.26
C PHE A 59 -5.98 12.53 2.90
N THR A 60 -7.04 12.99 3.57
CA THR A 60 -8.07 12.10 4.12
C THR A 60 -8.70 11.26 3.00
N SER A 61 -8.40 9.98 3.01
CA SER A 61 -8.91 8.98 2.07
C SER A 61 -8.86 7.61 2.74
N THR A 62 -9.67 6.65 2.29
CA THR A 62 -9.72 5.34 2.96
C THR A 62 -10.15 4.24 2.00
N TRP A 63 -9.63 3.04 2.23
CA TRP A 63 -10.11 1.80 1.64
C TRP A 63 -11.08 1.14 2.61
N PHE A 64 -12.38 1.35 2.42
CA PHE A 64 -13.46 0.80 3.26
C PHE A 64 -14.83 1.04 2.60
N ASN A 65 -15.77 0.09 2.65
CA ASN A 65 -17.14 0.25 2.13
C ASN A 65 -17.22 1.04 0.81
N ASP A 66 -16.56 0.52 -0.24
CA ASP A 66 -16.46 1.13 -1.57
C ASP A 66 -15.65 2.44 -1.69
N TYR A 67 -15.27 3.08 -0.59
CA TYR A 67 -14.29 4.16 -0.63
C TYR A 67 -12.93 3.63 -1.03
N ARG A 68 -12.19 4.49 -1.73
CA ARG A 68 -10.83 4.24 -2.17
C ARG A 68 -9.84 5.22 -1.52
N GLY A 69 -8.76 4.66 -0.99
CA GLY A 69 -7.59 5.40 -0.56
C GLY A 69 -6.50 5.45 -1.63
N GLU A 70 -5.31 5.86 -1.21
CA GLU A 70 -4.14 5.76 -2.06
C GLU A 70 -3.79 4.29 -2.38
N LEU A 71 -3.34 4.04 -3.61
CA LEU A 71 -2.61 2.83 -4.00
C LEU A 71 -1.62 3.17 -5.12
N THR A 72 -0.34 3.12 -4.76
CA THR A 72 0.81 3.15 -5.67
C THR A 72 1.30 1.72 -5.86
N PHE A 73 1.41 1.23 -7.09
CA PHE A 73 1.55 -0.21 -7.32
C PHE A 73 2.36 -0.58 -8.57
N LYS A 74 2.80 -1.83 -8.59
CA LYS A 74 3.23 -2.58 -9.78
C LYS A 74 2.29 -3.79 -9.95
N GLU A 75 2.11 -4.24 -11.18
CA GLU A 75 1.32 -5.44 -11.47
C GLU A 75 2.22 -6.67 -11.42
N VAL A 76 1.70 -7.77 -10.89
CA VAL A 76 2.37 -9.06 -10.80
C VAL A 76 1.41 -10.16 -11.23
N THR A 77 1.94 -11.22 -11.85
CA THR A 77 1.19 -12.41 -12.29
C THR A 77 1.85 -13.66 -11.77
N GLY A 78 1.08 -14.73 -11.58
CA GLY A 78 1.61 -16.00 -11.07
C GLY A 78 1.71 -16.03 -9.55
N ASP A 79 2.62 -16.87 -9.08
CA ASP A 79 2.99 -17.00 -7.67
C ASP A 79 4.04 -15.93 -7.36
N PHE A 80 3.99 -15.35 -6.18
CA PHE A 80 4.90 -14.26 -5.85
C PHE A 80 5.14 -14.14 -4.36
N VAL A 81 6.32 -13.62 -4.03
CA VAL A 81 6.63 -13.09 -2.70
C VAL A 81 6.94 -11.62 -2.85
N VAL A 82 6.35 -10.80 -1.99
CA VAL A 82 6.65 -9.38 -1.92
C VAL A 82 6.86 -9.00 -0.47
N THR A 83 7.95 -8.27 -0.24
CA THR A 83 8.34 -7.76 1.07
C THR A 83 8.53 -6.26 0.97
N THR A 84 8.08 -5.53 1.98
CA THR A 84 8.30 -4.08 2.09
C THR A 84 8.71 -3.71 3.51
N ASP A 85 9.63 -2.77 3.61
CA ASP A 85 9.98 -2.10 4.86
C ASP A 85 9.17 -0.81 4.95
N VAL A 86 8.29 -0.71 5.96
CA VAL A 86 7.31 0.37 6.08
C VAL A 86 7.45 1.05 7.43
N GLU A 87 7.50 2.38 7.40
CA GLU A 87 7.36 3.23 8.58
C GLU A 87 6.13 4.12 8.44
N ALA A 88 5.26 4.09 9.46
CA ALA A 88 4.11 4.97 9.60
C ALA A 88 4.32 5.89 10.80
N THR A 89 4.04 7.18 10.64
CA THR A 89 4.12 8.18 11.71
C THR A 89 3.02 9.23 11.58
N GLN A 90 2.81 10.03 12.63
CA GLN A 90 2.17 11.34 12.45
C GLN A 90 3.02 12.24 11.53
N ARG A 91 2.40 13.26 10.94
CA ARG A 91 2.99 14.11 9.88
C ARG A 91 4.32 14.77 10.24
N ASN A 92 4.54 15.14 11.50
CA ASN A 92 5.78 15.74 11.97
C ASN A 92 6.84 14.69 12.40
N GLY A 93 6.57 13.39 12.20
CA GLY A 93 7.48 12.28 12.51
C GLY A 93 7.59 11.90 13.98
N THR A 94 6.85 12.52 14.90
CA THR A 94 7.13 12.39 16.35
C THR A 94 6.36 11.27 17.08
N GLY A 95 5.74 10.32 16.37
CA GLY A 95 4.98 9.25 17.02
C GLY A 95 3.84 8.68 16.18
N PRO A 96 2.87 8.00 16.82
CA PRO A 96 1.75 7.39 16.11
C PRO A 96 0.78 8.42 15.54
N PRO A 97 0.14 8.10 14.41
CA PRO A 97 -0.98 8.88 13.91
C PRO A 97 -2.07 9.07 14.98
N ARG A 98 -2.70 10.26 14.99
CA ARG A 98 -3.70 10.65 16.00
C ARG A 98 -5.14 10.53 15.52
N SER A 99 -5.34 10.27 14.23
CA SER A 99 -6.65 10.00 13.66
C SER A 99 -6.86 8.49 13.57
N GLN A 100 -8.10 8.05 13.75
CA GLN A 100 -8.46 6.65 13.57
C GLN A 100 -8.22 6.20 12.13
N PHE A 101 -7.77 4.95 11.97
CA PHE A 101 -7.52 4.30 10.68
C PHE A 101 -6.58 5.10 9.75
N SER A 102 -5.54 5.69 10.34
CA SER A 102 -4.42 6.30 9.63
C SER A 102 -3.29 5.28 9.55
N LEU A 103 -3.33 4.46 8.50
CA LEU A 103 -2.49 3.27 8.31
C LEU A 103 -1.85 3.30 6.92
N GLY A 104 -0.64 2.75 6.81
CA GLY A 104 0.07 2.54 5.54
C GLY A 104 0.71 1.16 5.52
N GLY A 105 0.90 0.58 4.34
CA GLY A 105 1.46 -0.77 4.22
C GLY A 105 1.33 -1.34 2.82
N ILE A 106 1.30 -2.67 2.74
CA ILE A 106 1.23 -3.40 1.48
C ILE A 106 -0.16 -3.97 1.24
N MET A 107 -0.66 -3.76 0.04
CA MET A 107 -1.96 -4.25 -0.41
C MET A 107 -1.79 -5.15 -1.63
N VAL A 108 -2.40 -6.33 -1.58
CA VAL A 108 -2.62 -7.17 -2.76
C VAL A 108 -4.07 -6.97 -3.18
N ARG A 109 -4.27 -6.35 -4.35
CA ARG A 109 -5.60 -6.03 -4.88
C ARG A 109 -5.76 -6.61 -6.28
N THR A 110 -6.91 -7.21 -6.54
CA THR A 110 -7.26 -7.64 -7.90
C THR A 110 -7.46 -6.42 -8.80
N PRO A 111 -6.75 -6.30 -9.94
CA PRO A 111 -6.98 -5.20 -10.88
C PRO A 111 -8.42 -5.17 -11.38
N ARG A 112 -8.95 -3.97 -11.60
CA ARG A 112 -10.31 -3.74 -12.11
C ARG A 112 -10.26 -2.97 -13.41
N GLN A 113 -11.02 -3.44 -14.41
CA GLN A 113 -11.22 -2.72 -15.67
C GLN A 113 -12.45 -1.81 -15.54
N ILE A 114 -12.28 -0.69 -14.82
CA ILE A 114 -13.35 0.26 -14.52
C ILE A 114 -12.93 1.70 -14.77
N THR A 115 -13.94 2.56 -14.93
CA THR A 115 -13.85 4.02 -14.91
C THR A 115 -14.91 4.56 -13.96
N PRO A 116 -14.94 5.86 -13.63
CA PRO A 116 -16.02 6.40 -12.81
C PRO A 116 -17.40 6.18 -13.43
N ALA A 117 -17.49 6.14 -14.77
CA ALA A 117 -18.75 5.92 -15.50
C ALA A 117 -19.22 4.46 -15.47
N THR A 118 -18.31 3.50 -15.33
CA THR A 118 -18.63 2.05 -15.32
C THR A 118 -18.56 1.42 -13.93
N TRP A 119 -18.15 2.19 -12.93
CA TRP A 119 -18.04 1.75 -11.55
C TRP A 119 -19.40 1.32 -10.99
N ARG A 120 -19.37 0.25 -10.18
CA ARG A 120 -20.51 -0.22 -9.39
C ARG A 120 -20.04 -0.57 -7.97
N PRO A 121 -20.91 -0.43 -6.95
CA PRO A 121 -20.64 -0.88 -5.59
C PRO A 121 -20.30 -2.37 -5.52
N GLY A 122 -19.57 -2.77 -4.48
CA GLY A 122 -19.24 -4.17 -4.21
C GLY A 122 -18.13 -4.76 -5.10
N GLY A 123 -17.34 -3.92 -5.76
CA GLY A 123 -16.31 -4.36 -6.70
C GLY A 123 -14.91 -4.53 -6.11
N GLU A 124 -14.69 -4.16 -4.85
CA GLU A 124 -13.36 -4.18 -4.23
C GLU A 124 -13.02 -5.55 -3.63
N ASN A 125 -11.85 -6.07 -3.98
CA ASN A 125 -11.31 -7.31 -3.44
C ASN A 125 -9.80 -7.13 -3.19
N TYR A 126 -9.39 -7.18 -1.93
CA TYR A 126 -7.99 -6.99 -1.56
C TYR A 126 -7.67 -7.62 -0.20
N LEU A 127 -6.38 -7.86 0.01
CA LEU A 127 -5.78 -8.04 1.32
C LEU A 127 -4.89 -6.84 1.60
N PHE A 128 -4.93 -6.31 2.82
CA PHE A 128 -4.12 -5.18 3.25
C PHE A 128 -3.49 -5.46 4.62
N LEU A 129 -2.16 -5.50 4.65
CA LEU A 129 -1.36 -5.54 5.87
C LEU A 129 -0.77 -4.15 6.08
N SER A 130 -1.05 -3.54 7.23
CA SER A 130 -0.70 -2.14 7.43
C SER A 130 -0.30 -1.82 8.87
N ILE A 131 0.50 -0.78 9.03
CA ILE A 131 0.95 -0.25 10.31
C ILE A 131 0.62 1.25 10.42
N GLY A 132 0.40 1.73 11.64
CA GLY A 132 -0.03 3.11 11.90
C GLY A 132 -0.96 3.15 13.09
N ALA A 133 -2.06 3.91 13.01
CA ALA A 133 -3.09 3.93 14.05
C ALA A 133 -4.43 3.43 13.51
N ALA A 134 -4.96 2.35 14.08
CA ALA A 134 -6.24 1.75 13.72
C ALA A 134 -7.36 2.32 14.62
N GLY A 135 -8.12 1.45 15.31
CA GLY A 135 -9.22 1.87 16.17
C GLY A 135 -8.81 2.56 17.48
N ASN A 136 -7.53 2.52 17.87
CA ASN A 136 -6.98 3.12 19.08
C ASN A 136 -5.95 4.22 18.74
N PRO A 137 -6.40 5.43 18.36
CA PRO A 137 -5.52 6.49 17.87
C PRO A 137 -4.51 6.92 18.93
N GLY A 138 -3.33 7.38 18.49
CA GLY A 138 -2.22 7.70 19.40
C GLY A 138 -1.46 6.47 19.91
N ASN A 139 -1.77 5.28 19.41
CA ASN A 139 -0.97 4.07 19.59
C ASN A 139 -0.61 3.50 18.23
N PHE A 140 0.58 2.90 18.12
CA PHE A 140 0.92 2.12 16.94
C PHE A 140 0.24 0.77 16.97
N GLN A 141 -0.37 0.41 15.85
CA GLN A 141 -1.13 -0.79 15.65
C GLN A 141 -0.81 -1.41 14.29
N PHE A 142 -0.77 -2.73 14.24
CA PHE A 142 -0.72 -3.49 13.00
C PHE A 142 -2.13 -3.99 12.67
N GLU A 143 -2.58 -3.79 11.44
CA GLU A 143 -3.90 -4.20 10.95
C GLU A 143 -3.75 -5.24 9.84
N VAL A 144 -4.50 -6.34 9.98
CA VAL A 144 -4.77 -7.29 8.91
C VAL A 144 -6.20 -7.06 8.43
N LYS A 145 -6.38 -6.78 7.15
CA LYS A 145 -7.70 -6.56 6.54
C LYS A 145 -7.87 -7.39 5.28
N SER A 146 -8.95 -8.15 5.24
CA SER A 146 -9.42 -8.83 4.05
C SER A 146 -10.73 -8.23 3.59
N THR A 147 -10.83 -7.93 2.30
CA THR A 147 -12.03 -7.33 1.71
C THR A 147 -12.49 -8.19 0.55
N SER A 148 -13.76 -8.60 0.61
CA SER A 148 -14.44 -9.33 -0.46
C SER A 148 -15.72 -8.59 -0.81
N SER A 149 -15.90 -8.28 -2.09
CA SER A 149 -17.04 -7.50 -2.59
C SER A 149 -17.30 -6.22 -1.77
N SER A 150 -16.24 -5.48 -1.47
CA SER A 150 -16.21 -4.26 -0.65
C SER A 150 -16.58 -4.41 0.83
N VAL A 151 -16.85 -5.63 1.31
CA VAL A 151 -17.07 -5.94 2.73
C VAL A 151 -15.75 -6.32 3.37
N SER A 152 -15.34 -5.58 4.41
CA SER A 152 -14.05 -5.77 5.07
C SER A 152 -14.20 -6.53 6.39
N ASN A 153 -13.37 -7.54 6.60
CA ASN A 153 -13.08 -8.14 7.90
C ASN A 153 -11.67 -7.70 8.30
N LEU A 154 -11.52 -7.11 9.47
CA LEU A 154 -10.25 -6.57 9.94
C LEU A 154 -9.99 -6.91 11.40
N GLN A 155 -8.72 -7.09 11.72
CA GLN A 155 -8.22 -7.25 13.07
C GLN A 155 -6.99 -6.37 13.24
N TYR A 156 -6.82 -5.79 14.42
CA TYR A 156 -5.64 -5.00 14.74
C TYR A 156 -5.20 -5.20 16.18
N GLU A 157 -3.90 -5.05 16.40
CA GLU A 157 -3.28 -5.16 17.71
C GLU A 157 -2.22 -4.08 17.90
N ASN A 158 -1.95 -3.70 19.15
CA ASN A 158 -0.90 -2.72 19.44
C ASN A 158 0.48 -3.35 19.22
N THR A 159 1.39 -2.63 18.56
CA THR A 159 2.74 -3.14 18.21
C THR A 159 3.78 -3.00 19.33
N GLY A 160 3.37 -2.57 20.53
CA GLY A 160 4.30 -2.27 21.62
C GLY A 160 5.10 -0.98 21.45
N GLY A 161 4.70 -0.10 20.51
CA GLY A 161 5.22 1.26 20.39
C GLY A 161 6.08 1.55 19.16
N THR A 162 6.18 0.61 18.20
CA THR A 162 6.88 0.85 16.93
C THR A 162 5.90 1.15 15.79
N GLY A 163 6.18 2.19 15.01
CA GLY A 163 5.50 2.50 13.75
C GLY A 163 6.14 1.84 12.52
N HIS A 164 7.15 1.01 12.74
CA HIS A 164 7.96 0.36 11.71
C HIS A 164 7.66 -1.15 11.67
N ALA A 165 7.54 -1.69 10.46
CA ALA A 165 7.39 -3.11 10.22
C ALA A 165 7.98 -3.52 8.87
N ILE A 166 8.58 -4.71 8.83
CA ILE A 166 8.85 -5.44 7.59
C ILE A 166 7.66 -6.35 7.34
N ILE A 167 6.96 -6.16 6.22
CA ILE A 167 5.71 -6.83 5.89
C ILE A 167 5.91 -7.70 4.65
N GLN A 168 5.47 -8.95 4.70
CA GLN A 168 5.60 -9.90 3.58
C GLN A 168 4.24 -10.52 3.21
N TYR A 169 4.00 -10.65 1.91
CA TYR A 169 2.98 -11.54 1.35
C TYR A 169 3.64 -12.65 0.53
N ALA A 170 3.06 -13.84 0.58
CA ALA A 170 3.35 -14.94 -0.33
C ALA A 170 2.03 -15.50 -0.85
N ARG A 171 1.94 -15.74 -2.16
CA ARG A 171 0.79 -16.35 -2.83
C ARG A 171 1.26 -17.48 -3.72
#